data_AF-A0A9X2E6C8-F1
#
_entry.id   AF-A0A9X2E6C8-F1
#
_cell.length_a   1.000
_cell.length_b   1.000
_cell.length_c   1.000
_cell.angle_alpha   90.00
_cell.angle_beta   90.00
_cell.angle_gamma   90.00
#
_symmetry.space_group_name_H-M   'P 1'
#
loop_
_entity.id
_entity.type
_entity.pdbx_description
1 polymer ?
#
loop_
_entity_poly.entity_id
_entity_poly.type
_entity_poly.pdbx_seq_one_letter_code
_entity_poly.pdbx_strand_id
1 'polypeptide(L)'
;MTLSIRAAAPAFISTADLGPLQDLPGTWMGSGFSVAELPDHQGGTPFRVQLNATREVLTFTEIGAPIPNRGNNQDDIFLRGLHYHQQICDAQTNEALHLENGMWLFVPPTTSPIAVATIVRMAAIPHGDTLLAQGTPLPDVAGAPDIPPLDTTPVGFTFGDGYFPPPDTQLPPGVPEQALRDPSILLTDALKERTVIHTTTLDVRTGRGDIRNIGFVTANAEATTLSSTFWVETLHGPHGQETLQLQYSQRAMLRFPAGPQPDPAKPIDWPHIQVATLLKQ
;
A
#
# COMPACT_ATOMS: atom_id res chain seq x y z
N MET A 1 -12.59 31.97 -37.47
CA MET A 1 -13.25 30.70 -37.11
C MET A 1 -13.30 30.61 -35.59
N THR A 2 -14.49 30.73 -35.00
CA THR A 2 -14.69 30.53 -33.57
C THR A 2 -14.64 29.03 -33.26
N LEU A 3 -13.58 28.58 -32.60
CA LEU A 3 -13.50 27.25 -32.00
C LEU A 3 -14.58 27.17 -30.93
N SER A 4 -15.70 26.53 -31.25
CA SER A 4 -16.72 26.23 -30.27
C SER A 4 -16.22 25.06 -29.43
N ILE A 5 -15.81 25.33 -28.19
CA ILE A 5 -15.49 24.30 -27.20
C ILE A 5 -16.83 23.69 -26.79
N ARG A 6 -17.23 22.60 -27.45
CA ARG A 6 -18.33 21.77 -26.97
C ARG A 6 -17.78 20.89 -25.85
N ALA A 7 -18.43 20.92 -24.69
CA ALA A 7 -18.22 19.89 -23.68
C ALA A 7 -18.51 18.53 -24.33
N ALA A 8 -17.52 17.64 -24.33
CA ALA A 8 -17.77 16.25 -24.70
C ALA A 8 -18.62 15.62 -23.59
N ALA A 9 -19.64 14.83 -23.97
CA ALA A 9 -20.34 13.99 -23.00
C ALA A 9 -19.32 13.09 -22.30
N PRO A 10 -19.52 12.72 -21.01
CA PRO A 10 -18.72 11.69 -20.38
C PRO A 10 -18.80 10.45 -21.26
N ALA A 11 -17.66 10.02 -21.81
CA ALA A 11 -17.61 8.71 -22.43
C ALA A 11 -17.80 7.73 -21.27
N PHE A 12 -18.96 7.06 -21.20
CA PHE A 12 -19.10 5.90 -20.34
C PHE A 12 -18.13 4.84 -20.89
N ILE A 13 -16.99 4.72 -20.23
CA ILE A 13 -16.00 3.70 -20.53
C ILE A 13 -16.36 2.46 -19.72
N SER A 14 -16.28 1.31 -20.38
CA SER A 14 -16.42 0.02 -19.71
C SER A 14 -15.36 -0.10 -18.61
N THR A 15 -15.74 -0.55 -17.41
CA THR A 15 -14.81 -0.85 -16.32
C THR A 15 -13.71 -1.83 -16.74
N ALA A 16 -13.97 -2.68 -17.74
CA ALA A 16 -12.99 -3.61 -18.30
C ALA A 16 -11.72 -2.93 -18.87
N ASP A 17 -11.80 -1.66 -19.28
CA ASP A 17 -10.63 -0.92 -19.76
C ASP A 17 -9.62 -0.63 -18.64
N LEU A 18 -10.02 -0.72 -17.36
CA LEU A 18 -9.13 -0.58 -16.20
C LEU A 18 -8.13 -1.73 -16.07
N GLY A 19 -8.27 -2.79 -16.87
CA GLY A 19 -7.40 -3.96 -16.82
C GLY A 19 -7.42 -4.58 -15.42
N PRO A 20 -6.24 -4.86 -14.80
CA PRO A 20 -6.18 -5.43 -13.45
C PRO A 20 -6.85 -4.60 -12.35
N LEU A 21 -7.17 -3.33 -12.61
CA LEU A 21 -7.79 -2.43 -11.62
C LEU A 21 -9.33 -2.50 -11.63
N GLN A 22 -9.94 -3.28 -12.52
CA GLN A 22 -11.38 -3.25 -12.81
C GLN A 22 -12.29 -3.54 -11.60
N ASP A 23 -11.81 -4.31 -10.63
CA ASP A 23 -12.61 -4.75 -9.47
C ASP A 23 -12.47 -3.83 -8.26
N LEU A 24 -11.50 -2.91 -8.28
CA LEU A 24 -11.25 -1.96 -7.19
C LEU A 24 -12.33 -0.88 -6.98
N PRO A 25 -13.01 -0.30 -8.00
CA PRO A 25 -13.98 0.78 -7.80
C PRO A 25 -15.01 0.46 -6.73
N GLY A 26 -15.23 1.40 -5.81
CA GLY A 26 -16.12 1.22 -4.65
C GLY A 26 -15.45 1.56 -3.32
N THR A 27 -16.15 1.24 -2.24
CA THR A 27 -15.66 1.43 -0.85
C THR A 27 -15.37 0.08 -0.22
N TRP A 28 -14.23 0.00 0.45
CA TRP A 28 -13.73 -1.18 1.14
C TRP A 28 -13.54 -0.84 2.61
N MET A 29 -13.97 -1.73 3.48
CA MET A 29 -13.86 -1.53 4.92
C MET A 29 -13.37 -2.80 5.59
N GLY A 30 -12.56 -2.64 6.64
CA GLY A 30 -12.06 -3.78 7.39
C GLY A 30 -11.07 -3.39 8.46
N SER A 31 -10.21 -4.34 8.79
CA SER A 31 -9.28 -4.24 9.90
C SER A 31 -7.90 -4.75 9.51
N GLY A 32 -6.91 -4.32 10.26
CA GLY A 32 -5.51 -4.65 10.00
C GLY A 32 -4.61 -4.52 11.21
N PHE A 33 -3.32 -4.49 10.93
CA PHE A 33 -2.28 -4.31 11.92
C PHE A 33 -1.12 -3.50 11.32
N SER A 34 -0.60 -2.56 12.10
CA SER A 34 0.56 -1.75 11.74
C SER A 34 1.70 -1.97 12.73
N VAL A 35 2.91 -2.13 12.20
CA VAL A 35 4.16 -2.14 12.96
C VAL A 35 5.01 -0.99 12.43
N ALA A 36 5.38 -0.07 13.31
CA ALA A 36 6.17 1.09 12.93
C ALA A 36 7.11 1.52 14.04
N GLU A 37 8.26 2.05 13.67
CA GLU A 37 9.13 2.76 14.59
C GLU A 37 9.06 4.26 14.35
N LEU A 38 9.05 4.99 15.46
CA LEU A 38 8.93 6.44 15.46
C LEU A 38 10.09 7.05 16.25
N PRO A 39 10.62 8.22 15.83
CA PRO A 39 11.60 8.93 16.61
C PRO A 39 11.03 9.33 17.98
N ASP A 40 11.80 9.17 19.06
CA ASP A 40 11.33 9.41 20.43
C ASP A 40 12.21 10.38 21.22
N HIS A 41 12.51 11.52 20.59
CA HIS A 41 13.34 12.56 21.21
C HIS A 41 12.82 13.00 22.60
N GLN A 42 11.49 13.05 22.78
CA GLN A 42 10.87 13.47 24.04
C GLN A 42 10.93 12.40 25.14
N GLY A 43 10.88 11.12 24.78
CA GLY A 43 11.09 10.01 25.71
C GLY A 43 12.56 9.77 26.06
N GLY A 44 13.49 10.52 25.46
CA GLY A 44 14.92 10.39 25.72
C GLY A 44 15.55 9.15 25.09
N THR A 45 14.83 8.49 24.19
CA THR A 45 15.30 7.34 23.42
C THR A 45 15.36 7.69 21.93
N PRO A 46 16.16 6.99 21.11
CA PRO A 46 16.19 7.29 19.68
C PRO A 46 14.86 6.98 19.01
N PHE A 47 14.27 5.83 19.33
CA PHE A 47 13.07 5.30 18.70
C PHE A 47 12.18 4.61 19.72
N ARG A 48 10.88 4.59 19.40
CA ARG A 48 9.90 3.72 20.04
C ARG A 48 9.18 2.87 18.99
N VAL A 49 8.93 1.62 19.33
CA VAL A 49 8.05 0.75 18.54
C VAL A 49 6.60 1.15 18.81
N GLN A 50 5.80 1.20 17.75
CA GLN A 50 4.39 1.48 17.77
C GLN A 50 3.65 0.35 17.04
N LEU A 51 2.75 -0.30 17.77
CA LEU A 51 1.93 -1.41 17.30
C LEU A 51 0.46 -1.00 17.42
N ASN A 52 -0.28 -1.03 16.32
CA ASN A 52 -1.70 -0.69 16.33
C ASN A 52 -2.50 -1.78 15.62
N ALA A 53 -3.54 -2.29 16.29
CA ALA A 53 -4.64 -2.91 15.58
C ALA A 53 -5.43 -1.79 14.91
N THR A 54 -5.76 -1.94 13.63
CA THR A 54 -6.30 -0.84 12.83
C THR A 54 -7.71 -1.15 12.31
N ARG A 55 -8.46 -0.09 12.06
CA ARG A 55 -9.66 -0.10 11.21
C ARG A 55 -9.43 0.82 10.03
N GLU A 56 -9.98 0.44 8.90
CA GLU A 56 -9.69 1.12 7.63
C GLU A 56 -10.94 1.32 6.78
N VAL A 57 -10.98 2.47 6.11
CA VAL A 57 -11.85 2.75 4.97
C VAL A 57 -10.96 3.12 3.79
N LEU A 58 -11.12 2.39 2.69
CA LEU A 58 -10.39 2.60 1.44
C LEU A 58 -11.40 2.74 0.31
N THR A 59 -11.39 3.88 -0.38
CA THR A 59 -12.33 4.18 -1.47
C THR A 59 -11.57 4.35 -2.77
N PHE A 60 -12.06 3.72 -3.84
CA PHE A 60 -11.58 3.92 -5.21
C PHE A 60 -12.68 4.53 -6.06
N THR A 61 -12.34 5.60 -6.78
CA THR A 61 -13.23 6.29 -7.71
C THR A 61 -12.60 6.31 -9.09
N GLU A 62 -13.34 5.89 -10.11
CA GLU A 62 -12.84 5.93 -11.48
C GLU A 62 -12.53 7.37 -11.93
N ILE A 63 -11.43 7.53 -12.66
CA ILE A 63 -11.16 8.78 -13.40
C ILE A 63 -12.19 8.95 -14.53
N GLY A 64 -12.76 7.85 -15.03
CA GLY A 64 -13.91 7.82 -15.96
C GLY A 64 -13.57 8.14 -17.42
N ALA A 65 -12.42 8.74 -17.70
CA ALA A 65 -11.96 9.06 -19.05
C ALA A 65 -10.53 8.53 -19.32
N PRO A 66 -10.14 8.35 -20.60
CA PRO A 66 -8.76 8.02 -20.95
C PRO A 66 -7.84 9.18 -20.55
N ILE A 67 -6.65 8.87 -20.06
CA ILE A 67 -5.66 9.86 -19.63
C ILE A 67 -4.58 9.94 -20.72
N PRO A 68 -4.62 10.96 -21.60
CA PRO A 68 -3.71 11.04 -22.74
C PRO A 68 -2.30 11.50 -22.31
N ASN A 69 -1.28 10.72 -22.69
CA ASN A 69 0.12 11.16 -22.69
C ASN A 69 0.60 11.32 -24.14
N ARG A 70 1.13 12.50 -24.46
CA ARG A 70 1.56 12.81 -25.82
C ARG A 70 2.92 12.22 -26.13
N GLY A 71 3.01 11.50 -27.25
CA GLY A 71 4.22 10.86 -27.71
C GLY A 71 5.04 11.77 -28.63
N ASN A 72 6.37 11.71 -28.49
CA ASN A 72 7.31 12.27 -29.47
C ASN A 72 8.12 11.17 -30.17
N ASN A 73 8.58 10.18 -29.40
CA ASN A 73 9.37 9.04 -29.90
C ASN A 73 8.52 7.76 -30.07
N GLN A 74 7.21 7.85 -29.84
CA GLN A 74 6.19 6.83 -30.07
C GLN A 74 4.85 7.54 -30.28
N ASP A 75 3.81 6.82 -30.68
CA ASP A 75 2.44 7.36 -30.74
C ASP A 75 1.93 7.74 -29.34
N ASP A 76 0.86 8.54 -29.30
CA ASP A 76 0.17 8.85 -28.06
C ASP A 76 -0.31 7.58 -27.35
N ILE A 77 -0.17 7.57 -26.03
CA ILE A 77 -0.70 6.50 -25.18
C ILE A 77 -1.83 7.03 -24.30
N PHE A 78 -2.74 6.13 -23.93
CA PHE A 78 -3.92 6.48 -23.15
C PHE A 78 -3.99 5.58 -21.92
N LEU A 79 -3.67 6.14 -20.76
CA LEU A 79 -3.74 5.42 -19.51
C LEU A 79 -5.21 5.32 -19.06
N ARG A 80 -5.47 4.41 -18.13
CA ARG A 80 -6.71 4.30 -17.37
C ARG A 80 -6.37 4.34 -15.89
N GLY A 81 -7.31 4.71 -15.04
CA GLY A 81 -6.99 4.77 -13.62
C GLY A 81 -8.13 5.16 -12.69
N LEU A 82 -7.78 5.10 -11.42
CA LEU A 82 -8.65 5.34 -10.27
C LEU A 82 -7.98 6.41 -9.39
N HIS A 83 -8.77 7.32 -8.85
CA HIS A 83 -8.42 8.01 -7.62
C HIS A 83 -8.65 7.07 -6.43
N TYR A 84 -7.83 7.15 -5.39
CA TYR A 84 -8.13 6.50 -4.13
C TYR A 84 -7.94 7.40 -2.93
N HIS A 85 -8.65 7.07 -1.86
CA HIS A 85 -8.55 7.70 -0.56
C HIS A 85 -8.55 6.62 0.54
N GLN A 86 -7.54 6.65 1.39
CA GLN A 86 -7.31 5.69 2.46
C GLN A 86 -7.34 6.40 3.81
N GLN A 87 -8.11 5.87 4.75
CA GLN A 87 -8.25 6.37 6.11
C GLN A 87 -8.06 5.22 7.09
N ILE A 88 -7.07 5.31 7.96
CA ILE A 88 -6.77 4.31 8.98
C ILE A 88 -6.85 4.94 10.37
N CYS A 89 -7.58 4.29 11.28
CA CYS A 89 -7.62 4.64 12.69
C CYS A 89 -7.25 3.47 13.59
N ASP A 90 -6.89 3.80 14.83
CA ASP A 90 -6.68 2.80 15.88
C ASP A 90 -8.00 2.09 16.20
N ALA A 91 -7.98 0.76 16.26
CA ALA A 91 -9.17 -0.04 16.45
C ALA A 91 -9.81 0.08 17.86
N GLN A 92 -9.04 0.55 18.85
CA GLN A 92 -9.50 0.75 20.22
C GLN A 92 -9.89 2.20 20.48
N THR A 93 -9.03 3.16 20.12
CA THR A 93 -9.24 4.57 20.45
C THR A 93 -10.01 5.33 19.37
N ASN A 94 -10.06 4.81 18.14
CA ASN A 94 -10.53 5.50 16.92
C ASN A 94 -9.73 6.77 16.58
N GLU A 95 -8.56 6.98 17.19
CA GLU A 95 -7.67 8.07 16.81
C GLU A 95 -7.15 7.83 15.39
N ALA A 96 -7.07 8.91 14.60
CA ALA A 96 -6.54 8.83 13.26
C ALA A 96 -5.04 8.47 13.30
N LEU A 97 -4.67 7.40 12.61
CA LEU A 97 -3.28 6.93 12.53
C LEU A 97 -2.65 7.28 11.19
N HIS A 98 -3.41 7.13 10.10
CA HIS A 98 -2.90 7.35 8.76
C HIS A 98 -3.99 7.87 7.83
N LEU A 99 -3.57 8.68 6.87
CA LEU A 99 -4.40 9.22 5.81
C LEU A 99 -3.55 9.25 4.55
N GLU A 100 -4.10 8.82 3.43
CA GLU A 100 -3.42 8.91 2.15
C GLU A 100 -4.43 9.14 1.04
N ASN A 101 -4.02 9.87 0.00
CA ASN A 101 -4.78 9.97 -1.24
C ASN A 101 -3.85 9.86 -2.44
N GLY A 102 -4.37 9.36 -3.55
CA GLY A 102 -3.52 9.08 -4.69
C GLY A 102 -4.27 8.58 -5.91
N MET A 103 -3.51 7.93 -6.80
CA MET A 103 -4.03 7.31 -8.00
C MET A 103 -3.43 5.93 -8.22
N TRP A 104 -4.26 5.02 -8.75
CA TRP A 104 -3.81 3.80 -9.41
C TRP A 104 -3.99 3.96 -10.91
N LEU A 105 -2.95 3.68 -11.69
CA LEU A 105 -2.96 3.79 -13.15
C LEU A 105 -2.62 2.45 -13.79
N PHE A 106 -3.36 2.11 -14.84
CA PHE A 106 -3.00 1.08 -15.80
C PHE A 106 -2.39 1.74 -17.04
N VAL A 107 -1.13 1.45 -17.29
CA VAL A 107 -0.34 1.99 -18.40
C VAL A 107 -0.27 0.93 -19.51
N PRO A 108 -0.70 1.24 -20.74
CA PRO A 108 -0.59 0.29 -21.84
C PRO A 108 0.89 0.03 -22.22
N PRO A 109 1.18 -1.03 -22.99
CA PRO A 109 2.52 -1.26 -23.52
C PRO A 109 3.06 -0.03 -24.28
N THR A 110 4.37 0.18 -24.20
CA THR A 110 5.07 1.29 -24.85
C THR A 110 6.12 0.77 -25.81
N THR A 111 6.42 1.55 -26.85
CA THR A 111 7.47 1.25 -27.84
C THR A 111 8.72 2.10 -27.64
N SER A 112 8.61 3.21 -26.88
CA SER A 112 9.76 4.04 -26.50
C SER A 112 9.57 4.64 -25.09
N PRO A 113 10.21 4.09 -24.04
CA PRO A 113 10.99 2.85 -24.06
C PRO A 113 10.11 1.64 -24.42
N ILE A 114 10.73 0.52 -24.85
CA ILE A 114 9.98 -0.73 -25.03
C ILE A 114 9.66 -1.29 -23.65
N ALA A 115 8.39 -1.36 -23.30
CA ALA A 115 7.92 -1.99 -22.06
C ALA A 115 6.55 -2.65 -22.26
N VAL A 116 6.30 -3.69 -21.48
CA VAL A 116 4.96 -4.28 -21.32
C VAL A 116 4.03 -3.30 -20.60
N ALA A 117 2.74 -3.65 -20.50
CA ALA A 117 1.81 -2.90 -19.67
C ALA A 117 2.28 -2.87 -18.21
N THR A 118 2.02 -1.77 -17.50
CA THR A 118 2.39 -1.60 -16.09
C THR A 118 1.23 -1.09 -15.25
N ILE A 119 1.28 -1.39 -13.96
CA ILE A 119 0.43 -0.81 -12.93
C ILE A 119 1.26 0.19 -12.11
N VAL A 120 0.69 1.35 -11.82
CA VAL A 120 1.36 2.43 -11.08
C VAL A 120 0.48 2.87 -9.92
N ARG A 121 1.05 2.98 -8.73
CA ARG A 121 0.44 3.64 -7.57
C ARG A 121 1.20 4.92 -7.28
N MET A 122 0.50 6.05 -7.25
CA MET A 122 1.05 7.33 -6.81
C MET A 122 0.31 7.77 -5.56
N ALA A 123 1.03 8.28 -4.56
CA ALA A 123 0.44 8.66 -3.29
C ALA A 123 0.98 9.99 -2.75
N ALA A 124 0.13 10.68 -2.00
CA ALA A 124 0.49 11.80 -1.14
C ALA A 124 0.04 11.51 0.30
N ILE A 125 0.99 11.62 1.22
CA ILE A 125 0.85 11.31 2.64
C ILE A 125 1.04 12.61 3.43
N PRO A 126 0.13 12.99 4.33
CA PRO A 126 0.17 14.27 5.04
C PRO A 126 1.30 14.36 6.09
N HIS A 127 2.08 13.30 6.26
CA HIS A 127 3.35 13.34 6.99
C HIS A 127 4.44 14.11 6.22
N GLY A 128 4.21 14.44 4.94
CA GLY A 128 5.11 15.19 4.09
C GLY A 128 5.83 14.33 3.05
N ASP A 129 5.20 13.25 2.63
CA ASP A 129 5.77 12.28 1.70
C ASP A 129 4.91 12.17 0.44
N THR A 130 5.57 12.00 -0.69
CA THR A 130 4.91 11.63 -1.95
C THR A 130 5.70 10.52 -2.62
N LEU A 131 5.03 9.58 -3.26
CA LEU A 131 5.69 8.44 -3.90
C LEU A 131 5.07 8.06 -5.22
N LEU A 132 5.85 7.37 -6.05
CA LEU A 132 5.43 6.61 -7.22
C LEU A 132 5.98 5.20 -7.13
N ALA A 133 5.10 4.20 -7.07
CA ALA A 133 5.44 2.79 -7.12
C ALA A 133 4.92 2.19 -8.43
N GLN A 134 5.69 1.31 -9.06
CA GLN A 134 5.31 0.66 -10.31
C GLN A 134 5.58 -0.85 -10.25
N GLY A 135 4.78 -1.60 -10.99
CA GLY A 135 5.01 -3.01 -11.25
C GLY A 135 4.38 -3.45 -12.57
N THR A 136 4.56 -4.72 -12.89
CA THR A 136 3.94 -5.36 -14.05
C THR A 136 2.72 -6.14 -13.60
N PRO A 137 1.61 -6.14 -14.38
CA PRO A 137 0.49 -7.04 -14.12
C PRO A 137 0.97 -8.48 -13.96
N LEU A 138 0.49 -9.15 -12.92
CA LEU A 138 0.69 -10.58 -12.73
C LEU A 138 -0.51 -11.33 -13.32
N PRO A 139 -0.33 -12.57 -13.81
CA PRO A 139 -1.46 -13.42 -14.18
C PRO A 139 -2.36 -13.65 -12.98
N ASP A 140 -3.67 -13.64 -13.21
CA ASP A 140 -4.61 -14.01 -12.16
C ASP A 140 -4.43 -15.48 -11.75
N VAL A 141 -4.74 -15.75 -10.50
CA VAL A 141 -4.63 -17.08 -9.90
C VAL A 141 -6.03 -17.61 -9.58
N ALA A 142 -6.24 -18.90 -9.83
CA ALA A 142 -7.44 -19.60 -9.35
C ALA A 142 -7.29 -19.91 -7.86
N GLY A 143 -8.28 -19.51 -7.06
CA GLY A 143 -8.25 -19.67 -5.61
C GLY A 143 -7.46 -18.60 -4.87
N ALA A 144 -7.09 -18.91 -3.64
CA ALA A 144 -6.39 -18.00 -2.73
C ALA A 144 -4.96 -17.71 -3.21
N PRO A 145 -4.43 -16.50 -2.96
CA PRO A 145 -3.05 -16.16 -3.30
C PRO A 145 -2.05 -16.85 -2.37
N ASP A 146 -0.80 -16.95 -2.84
CA ASP A 146 0.35 -17.18 -1.95
C ASP A 146 0.80 -15.84 -1.37
N ILE A 147 0.72 -15.69 -0.05
CA ILE A 147 1.08 -14.47 0.66
C ILE A 147 2.46 -14.69 1.31
N PRO A 148 3.50 -13.96 0.87
CA PRO A 148 4.84 -14.14 1.41
C PRO A 148 4.93 -13.61 2.86
N PRO A 149 5.78 -14.22 3.70
CA PRO A 149 6.13 -13.69 5.01
C PRO A 149 6.62 -12.24 4.96
N LEU A 150 6.24 -11.46 5.96
CA LEU A 150 6.59 -10.05 6.07
C LEU A 150 7.38 -9.78 7.36
N ASP A 151 8.70 -9.86 7.25
CA ASP A 151 9.59 -9.69 8.41
C ASP A 151 9.63 -8.24 8.92
N THR A 152 9.31 -8.06 10.19
CA THR A 152 9.38 -6.79 10.93
C THR A 152 10.77 -6.48 11.48
N THR A 153 11.72 -7.42 11.35
CA THR A 153 13.06 -7.25 11.93
C THR A 153 13.83 -6.12 11.22
N PRO A 154 14.45 -5.20 11.97
CA PRO A 154 15.22 -4.11 11.39
C PRO A 154 16.48 -4.60 10.68
N VAL A 155 16.94 -3.85 9.68
CA VAL A 155 18.09 -4.27 8.86
C VAL A 155 19.35 -4.37 9.73
N GLY A 156 19.96 -5.56 9.77
CA GLY A 156 21.18 -5.82 10.54
C GLY A 156 20.97 -6.30 11.97
N PHE A 157 19.72 -6.53 12.39
CA PHE A 157 19.36 -7.04 13.71
C PHE A 157 18.81 -8.46 13.65
N THR A 158 18.72 -9.14 14.80
CA THR A 158 18.12 -10.47 14.91
C THR A 158 16.87 -10.42 15.78
N PHE A 159 15.74 -10.91 15.26
CA PHE A 159 14.51 -10.98 16.05
C PHE A 159 14.72 -11.77 17.35
N GLY A 160 14.37 -11.17 18.49
CA GLY A 160 14.44 -11.77 19.82
C GLY A 160 15.83 -11.72 20.47
N ASP A 161 16.80 -10.97 19.90
CA ASP A 161 18.13 -10.77 20.51
C ASP A 161 18.14 -9.76 21.68
N GLY A 162 16.98 -9.18 22.00
CA GLY A 162 16.78 -8.17 23.04
C GLY A 162 16.73 -6.74 22.52
N TYR A 163 17.07 -6.49 21.24
CA TYR A 163 16.88 -5.19 20.61
C TYR A 163 15.48 -5.06 20.01
N PHE A 164 15.05 -6.04 19.22
CA PHE A 164 13.73 -6.07 18.61
C PHE A 164 13.05 -7.45 18.78
N PRO A 165 11.81 -7.50 19.25
CA PRO A 165 11.06 -6.39 19.84
C PRO A 165 11.73 -5.91 21.15
N PRO A 166 11.54 -4.65 21.55
CA PRO A 166 11.98 -4.18 22.86
C PRO A 166 11.39 -5.06 23.99
N PRO A 167 12.09 -5.20 25.13
CA PRO A 167 11.53 -5.86 26.30
C PRO A 167 10.17 -5.26 26.68
N ASP A 168 9.27 -6.10 27.20
CA ASP A 168 7.93 -5.71 27.64
C ASP A 168 7.01 -5.15 26.53
N THR A 169 7.34 -5.37 25.25
CA THR A 169 6.44 -5.03 24.12
C THR A 169 5.08 -5.70 24.30
N GLN A 170 4.02 -4.88 24.34
CA GLN A 170 2.64 -5.33 24.45
C GLN A 170 1.95 -5.24 23.09
N LEU A 171 1.34 -6.34 22.68
CA LEU A 171 0.51 -6.35 21.48
C LEU A 171 -0.88 -5.79 21.76
N PRO A 172 -1.51 -5.12 20.77
CA PRO A 172 -2.91 -4.79 20.85
C PRO A 172 -3.78 -6.04 21.06
N PRO A 173 -4.85 -5.97 21.89
CA PRO A 173 -5.84 -7.03 22.04
C PRO A 173 -6.27 -7.67 20.72
N GLY A 174 -6.23 -9.00 20.67
CA GLY A 174 -6.64 -9.79 19.51
C GLY A 174 -5.56 -9.98 18.44
N VAL A 175 -4.40 -9.32 18.55
CA VAL A 175 -3.27 -9.57 17.66
C VAL A 175 -2.45 -10.75 18.21
N PRO A 176 -2.24 -11.83 17.43
CA PRO A 176 -1.44 -12.99 17.86
C PRO A 176 0.05 -12.65 17.96
N GLU A 177 0.76 -13.30 18.89
CA GLU A 177 2.19 -13.04 19.15
C GLU A 177 3.06 -13.20 17.90
N GLN A 178 2.75 -14.16 17.04
CA GLN A 178 3.48 -14.41 15.81
C GLN A 178 3.42 -13.21 14.84
N ALA A 179 2.38 -12.39 14.91
CA ALA A 179 2.22 -11.22 14.05
C ALA A 179 3.23 -10.12 14.37
N LEU A 180 3.86 -10.16 15.55
CA LEU A 180 4.93 -9.24 15.90
C LEU A 180 6.17 -9.45 15.02
N ARG A 181 6.45 -10.68 14.61
CA ARG A 181 7.53 -11.00 13.67
C ARG A 181 7.08 -10.97 12.22
N ASP A 182 5.87 -11.48 11.97
CA ASP A 182 5.34 -11.65 10.63
C ASP A 182 3.84 -11.30 10.59
N PRO A 183 3.48 -10.03 10.33
CA PRO A 183 2.09 -9.59 10.20
C PRO A 183 1.32 -10.29 9.09
N SER A 184 1.99 -10.92 8.10
CA SER A 184 1.31 -11.61 7.00
C SER A 184 0.44 -12.78 7.48
N ILE A 185 0.71 -13.32 8.68
CA ILE A 185 -0.11 -14.38 9.26
C ILE A 185 -1.57 -13.96 9.42
N LEU A 186 -1.84 -12.67 9.70
CA LEU A 186 -3.20 -12.15 9.82
C LEU A 186 -3.97 -12.26 8.50
N LEU A 187 -3.26 -12.09 7.39
CA LEU A 187 -3.84 -12.23 6.05
C LEU A 187 -4.11 -13.71 5.76
N THR A 188 -3.11 -14.58 5.98
CA THR A 188 -3.26 -16.03 5.73
C THR A 188 -4.29 -16.69 6.65
N ASP A 189 -4.45 -16.21 7.89
CA ASP A 189 -5.49 -16.68 8.80
C ASP A 189 -6.89 -16.31 8.31
N ALA A 190 -7.07 -15.08 7.82
CA ALA A 190 -8.36 -14.66 7.24
C ALA A 190 -8.77 -15.52 6.03
N LEU A 191 -7.79 -16.02 5.25
CA LEU A 191 -8.06 -16.92 4.12
C LEU A 191 -8.57 -18.30 4.55
N LYS A 192 -8.23 -18.78 5.75
CA LYS A 192 -8.69 -20.09 6.26
C LYS A 192 -10.20 -20.12 6.48
N GLU A 193 -10.83 -18.96 6.66
CA GLU A 193 -12.26 -18.81 6.91
C GLU A 193 -13.07 -18.54 5.63
N ARG A 194 -12.40 -18.49 4.46
CA ARG A 194 -13.01 -18.11 3.18
C ARG A 194 -12.78 -19.18 2.13
N THR A 195 -13.70 -19.24 1.17
CA THR A 195 -13.50 -19.99 -0.08
C THR A 195 -13.23 -18.98 -1.19
N VAL A 196 -11.95 -18.77 -1.49
CA VAL A 196 -11.52 -17.90 -2.59
C VAL A 196 -11.68 -18.66 -3.91
N ILE A 197 -12.28 -18.02 -4.90
CA ILE A 197 -12.52 -18.55 -6.25
C ILE A 197 -11.39 -18.10 -7.18
N HIS A 198 -10.98 -16.85 -7.04
CA HIS A 198 -10.11 -16.16 -7.98
C HIS A 198 -9.41 -15.00 -7.29
N THR A 199 -8.16 -14.73 -7.67
CA THR A 199 -7.38 -13.61 -7.15
C THR A 199 -6.64 -12.87 -8.26
N THR A 200 -6.85 -11.55 -8.32
CA THR A 200 -6.03 -10.61 -9.09
C THR A 200 -5.01 -9.96 -8.16
N THR A 201 -3.74 -9.93 -8.59
CA THR A 201 -2.64 -9.38 -7.78
C THR A 201 -2.08 -8.09 -8.38
N LEU A 202 -2.02 -7.04 -7.57
CA LEU A 202 -1.37 -5.77 -7.90
C LEU A 202 -0.12 -5.61 -7.05
N ASP A 203 1.04 -5.96 -7.62
CA ASP A 203 2.35 -5.81 -6.96
C ASP A 203 3.06 -4.57 -7.50
N VAL A 204 3.39 -3.62 -6.62
CA VAL A 204 4.10 -2.38 -6.97
C VAL A 204 5.24 -2.10 -6.00
N ARG A 205 6.30 -1.49 -6.52
CA ARG A 205 7.44 -1.04 -5.70
C ARG A 205 8.03 0.26 -6.21
N THR A 206 8.60 1.04 -5.31
CA THR A 206 9.37 2.24 -5.66
C THR A 206 10.77 1.85 -6.13
N GLY A 207 11.28 2.52 -7.15
CA GLY A 207 12.69 2.59 -7.46
C GLY A 207 13.43 3.64 -6.63
N ARG A 208 14.72 3.80 -6.92
CA ARG A 208 15.57 4.77 -6.23
C ARG A 208 15.13 6.20 -6.55
N GLY A 209 14.72 6.94 -5.52
CA GLY A 209 14.34 8.35 -5.64
C GLY A 209 12.89 8.58 -6.04
N ASP A 210 12.08 7.52 -6.09
CA ASP A 210 10.65 7.64 -6.38
C ASP A 210 9.81 8.11 -5.19
N ILE A 211 10.44 8.26 -4.01
CA ILE A 211 9.84 8.90 -2.84
C ILE A 211 10.46 10.29 -2.65
N ARG A 212 9.62 11.29 -2.44
CA ARG A 212 10.01 12.66 -2.05
C ARG A 212 9.50 12.94 -0.65
N ASN A 213 10.42 13.36 0.20
CA ASN A 213 10.20 13.67 1.60
C ASN A 213 10.36 15.19 1.79
N ILE A 214 9.58 15.80 2.69
CA ILE A 214 9.91 17.14 3.19
C ILE A 214 11.20 17.11 4.02
N GLY A 215 11.85 18.26 4.17
CA GLY A 215 13.15 18.34 4.86
C GLY A 215 13.16 17.82 6.30
N PHE A 216 12.04 17.96 7.04
CA PHE A 216 11.93 17.38 8.38
C PHE A 216 11.99 15.85 8.35
N VAL A 217 11.22 15.22 7.46
CA VAL A 217 11.17 13.75 7.33
C VAL A 217 12.53 13.23 6.87
N THR A 218 13.17 13.88 5.87
CA THR A 218 14.53 13.53 5.43
C THR A 218 15.55 13.49 6.58
N ALA A 219 15.42 14.40 7.56
CA ALA A 219 16.36 14.49 8.67
C ALA A 219 16.08 13.51 9.81
N ASN A 220 14.85 13.01 9.96
CA ASN A 220 14.42 12.30 11.17
C ASN A 220 13.90 10.88 10.91
N ALA A 221 13.26 10.62 9.78
CA ALA A 221 12.62 9.34 9.45
C ALA A 221 12.40 9.23 7.93
N GLU A 222 13.48 9.30 7.15
CA GLU A 222 13.41 9.36 5.69
C GLU A 222 12.74 8.10 5.12
N ALA A 223 11.61 8.23 4.44
CA ALA A 223 11.02 7.16 3.66
C ALA A 223 11.86 6.93 2.40
N THR A 224 12.48 5.75 2.32
CA THR A 224 13.49 5.44 1.29
C THR A 224 12.95 4.53 0.19
N THR A 225 12.14 3.53 0.55
CA THR A 225 11.53 2.59 -0.37
C THR A 225 10.15 2.14 0.10
N LEU A 226 9.32 1.68 -0.83
CA LEU A 226 8.03 1.04 -0.62
C LEU A 226 7.94 -0.21 -1.48
N SER A 227 7.44 -1.30 -0.91
CA SER A 227 6.85 -2.44 -1.63
C SER A 227 5.42 -2.65 -1.14
N SER A 228 4.48 -2.80 -2.04
CA SER A 228 3.07 -3.02 -1.70
C SER A 228 2.42 -3.99 -2.67
N THR A 229 1.72 -4.97 -2.10
CA THR A 229 0.99 -5.98 -2.86
C THR A 229 -0.47 -5.98 -2.42
N PHE A 230 -1.39 -5.84 -3.38
CA PHE A 230 -2.82 -5.95 -3.16
C PHE A 230 -3.31 -7.24 -3.82
N TRP A 231 -4.12 -8.01 -3.11
CA TRP A 231 -4.80 -9.19 -3.59
C TRP A 231 -6.30 -8.91 -3.59
N VAL A 232 -6.88 -8.76 -4.78
CA VAL A 232 -8.32 -8.59 -4.98
C VAL A 232 -8.91 -9.98 -5.22
N GLU A 233 -9.74 -10.42 -4.29
CA GLU A 233 -10.17 -11.80 -4.17
C GLU A 233 -11.68 -11.92 -4.35
N THR A 234 -12.10 -12.76 -5.29
CA THR A 234 -13.50 -13.15 -5.44
C THR A 234 -13.78 -14.33 -4.52
N LEU A 235 -14.71 -14.14 -3.59
CA LEU A 235 -15.09 -15.14 -2.59
C LEU A 235 -16.46 -15.74 -2.92
N HIS A 236 -16.65 -17.03 -2.60
CA HIS A 236 -18.01 -17.56 -2.45
C HIS A 236 -18.67 -16.89 -1.25
N GLY A 237 -19.68 -16.06 -1.51
CA GLY A 237 -20.49 -15.42 -0.50
C GLY A 237 -21.76 -16.20 -0.15
N PRO A 238 -22.57 -15.66 0.79
CA PRO A 238 -23.82 -16.26 1.21
C PRO A 238 -24.78 -16.45 0.04
N HIS A 239 -25.57 -17.52 0.08
CA HIS A 239 -26.59 -17.82 -0.94
C HIS A 239 -26.05 -17.94 -2.38
N GLY A 240 -24.74 -18.21 -2.53
CA GLY A 240 -24.10 -18.36 -3.84
C GLY A 240 -23.81 -17.04 -4.56
N GLN A 241 -23.94 -15.90 -3.89
CA GLN A 241 -23.50 -14.61 -4.45
C GLN A 241 -21.99 -14.43 -4.25
N GLU A 242 -21.30 -13.90 -5.25
CA GLU A 242 -19.90 -13.54 -5.12
C GLU A 242 -19.75 -12.25 -4.31
N THR A 243 -18.72 -12.21 -3.47
CA THR A 243 -18.32 -11.00 -2.72
C THR A 243 -16.84 -10.76 -2.95
N LEU A 244 -16.41 -9.51 -2.85
CA LEU A 244 -15.01 -9.16 -3.02
C LEU A 244 -14.35 -8.87 -1.68
N GLN A 245 -13.17 -9.47 -1.49
CA GLN A 245 -12.22 -9.14 -0.43
C GLN A 245 -10.98 -8.50 -1.05
N LEU A 246 -10.40 -7.54 -0.34
CA LEU A 246 -9.12 -6.94 -0.66
C LEU A 246 -8.20 -7.17 0.53
N GLN A 247 -7.17 -7.97 0.33
CA GLN A 247 -6.04 -8.04 1.26
C GLN A 247 -4.90 -7.22 0.70
N TYR A 248 -4.14 -6.56 1.57
CA TYR A 248 -2.88 -5.98 1.15
C TYR A 248 -1.80 -6.12 2.21
N SER A 249 -0.56 -6.14 1.73
CA SER A 249 0.62 -5.94 2.54
C SER A 249 1.42 -4.76 1.98
N GLN A 250 2.00 -3.98 2.88
CA GLN A 250 2.81 -2.83 2.55
C GLN A 250 4.00 -2.77 3.49
N ARG A 251 5.18 -2.55 2.93
CA ARG A 251 6.42 -2.27 3.66
C ARG A 251 7.06 -1.02 3.10
N ALA A 252 7.08 0.04 3.89
CA ALA A 252 7.96 1.17 3.67
C ALA A 252 9.24 0.97 4.49
N MET A 253 10.39 1.39 3.95
CA MET A 253 11.63 1.46 4.73
C MET A 253 11.86 2.89 5.18
N LEU A 254 11.88 3.10 6.49
CA LEU A 254 12.20 4.37 7.12
C LEU A 254 13.64 4.36 7.59
N ARG A 255 14.40 5.35 7.16
CA ARG A 255 15.79 5.55 7.54
C ARG A 255 15.87 6.60 8.64
N PHE A 256 16.50 6.21 9.73
CA PHE A 256 16.70 7.06 10.90
C PHE A 256 18.18 7.37 11.13
N PRO A 257 18.51 8.54 11.69
CA PRO A 257 19.85 8.78 12.22
C PRO A 257 20.09 7.89 13.45
N ALA A 258 21.28 7.28 13.60
CA ALA A 258 21.52 6.42 14.77
C ALA A 258 21.65 7.21 16.09
N GLY A 259 20.75 6.94 17.04
CA GLY A 259 20.98 7.23 18.45
C GLY A 259 20.74 8.68 18.90
N PRO A 260 20.90 8.97 20.22
CA PRO A 260 20.69 10.31 20.79
C PRO A 260 21.80 11.32 20.39
N GLN A 261 22.92 10.81 19.90
CA GLN A 261 23.99 11.57 19.26
C GLN A 261 24.06 11.08 17.80
N PRO A 262 23.29 11.68 16.89
CA PRO A 262 23.15 11.17 15.53
C PRO A 262 24.51 11.09 14.85
N ASP A 263 24.94 9.87 14.51
CA ASP A 263 26.06 9.66 13.58
C ASP A 263 25.49 9.53 12.16
N PRO A 264 25.63 10.56 11.30
CA PRO A 264 25.13 10.50 9.93
C PRO A 264 25.81 9.40 9.10
N ALA A 265 26.95 8.86 9.57
CA ALA A 265 27.65 7.77 8.92
C ALA A 265 27.08 6.38 9.26
N LYS A 266 26.14 6.27 10.20
CA LYS A 266 25.54 4.99 10.63
C LYS A 266 24.01 5.06 10.72
N PRO A 267 23.28 5.36 9.63
CA PRO A 267 21.82 5.29 9.65
C PRO A 267 21.33 3.87 9.93
N ILE A 268 20.11 3.75 10.46
CA ILE A 268 19.42 2.47 10.67
C ILE A 268 18.12 2.49 9.86
N ASP A 269 17.91 1.43 9.08
CA ASP A 269 16.70 1.25 8.27
C ASP A 269 15.74 0.30 8.98
N TRP A 270 14.51 0.79 9.24
CA TRP A 270 13.46 0.03 9.89
C TRP A 270 12.25 -0.16 8.96
N PRO A 271 11.63 -1.35 8.97
CA PRO A 271 10.43 -1.60 8.20
C PRO A 271 9.19 -1.01 8.89
N HIS A 272 8.52 -0.08 8.22
CA HIS A 272 7.18 0.34 8.55
C HIS A 272 6.19 -0.52 7.76
N ILE A 273 5.45 -1.37 8.47
CA ILE A 273 4.59 -2.40 7.89
C ILE A 273 3.12 -2.09 8.18
N GLN A 274 2.29 -2.23 7.15
CA GLN A 274 0.84 -2.24 7.25
C GLN A 274 0.29 -3.47 6.52
N VAL A 275 -0.59 -4.22 7.18
CA VAL A 275 -1.41 -5.27 6.56
C VAL A 275 -2.87 -5.02 6.88
N ALA A 276 -3.78 -5.37 5.96
CA ALA A 276 -5.21 -5.36 6.25
C ALA A 276 -5.99 -6.34 5.37
N THR A 277 -7.16 -6.75 5.87
CA THR A 277 -8.18 -7.47 5.11
C THR A 277 -9.46 -6.63 5.12
N LEU A 278 -9.93 -6.26 3.93
CA LEU A 278 -11.08 -5.40 3.70
C LEU A 278 -12.14 -6.13 2.88
N LEU A 279 -13.42 -5.86 3.15
CA LEU A 279 -14.53 -6.32 2.33
C LEU A 279 -15.14 -5.15 1.56
N LYS A 280 -15.52 -5.42 0.31
CA LYS A 280 -16.28 -4.46 -0.49
C LYS A 280 -17.68 -4.26 0.11
N GLN A 281 -18.11 -3.01 0.21
CA GLN A 281 -19.40 -2.60 0.78
C GLN A 281 -20.48 -2.47 -0.28
#